data_AF-A0A5Q4BL02-F1
#
_entry.id   AF-A0A5Q4BL02-F1
#
_cell.length_a   1.000
_cell.length_b   1.000
_cell.length_c   1.000
_cell.angle_alpha   90.00
_cell.angle_beta   90.00
_cell.angle_gamma   90.00
#
_symmetry.space_group_name_H-M   'P 1'
#
loop_
_entity.id
_entity.type
_entity.pdbx_description
1 polymer ?
#
loop_
_entity_poly.entity_id
_entity_poly.type
_entity_poly.pdbx_seq_one_letter_code
_entity_poly.pdbx_strand_id
1 'polypeptide(L)' 'NAHYPPHSHRGLTTHLILRGDLTITYPNDERPEKVTYGVGDRIDVDAGRVHEVWIGDEGCTYVIGE' A
#
# COMPACT_ATOMS: atom_id res chain seq x y z
N ASN A 1 3.96 -10.69 10.28
CA ASN A 1 3.95 -10.02 8.95
C ASN A 1 4.69 -8.70 9.03
N ALA A 2 5.02 -8.11 7.89
CA ALA A 2 5.74 -6.83 7.82
C ALA A 2 4.79 -5.63 8.02
N HIS A 3 5.32 -4.57 8.60
CA HIS A 3 4.70 -3.25 8.71
C HIS A 3 5.69 -2.22 8.18
N TYR A 4 5.24 -1.40 7.24
CA TYR A 4 6.01 -0.30 6.68
C TYR A 4 5.48 1.00 7.30
N PRO A 5 6.30 1.71 8.10
CA PRO A 5 5.87 2.96 8.74
C PRO A 5 5.58 4.05 7.70
N PRO A 6 4.94 5.17 8.11
CA PRO A 6 4.58 6.26 7.18
C PRO A 6 5.76 6.74 6.34
N HIS A 7 5.60 6.72 5.01
CA HIS A 7 6.62 7.15 4.04
C HIS A 7 5.97 7.64 2.73
N SER A 8 6.78 8.23 1.84
CA SER A 8 6.34 8.66 0.51
C SER A 8 7.45 8.47 -0.54
N HIS A 9 7.04 8.44 -1.81
CA HIS A 9 7.93 8.38 -2.98
C HIS A 9 7.90 9.68 -3.75
N ARG A 10 8.94 9.93 -4.56
CA ARG A 10 9.02 11.15 -5.39
C ARG A 10 8.17 11.07 -6.66
N GLY A 11 7.94 9.86 -7.17
CA GLY A 11 7.10 9.58 -8.32
C GLY A 11 5.79 8.89 -7.93
N LEU A 12 4.90 8.75 -8.92
CA LEU A 12 3.75 7.85 -8.82
C LEU A 12 4.27 6.42 -8.61
N THR A 13 3.74 5.71 -7.62
CA THR A 13 4.04 4.29 -7.47
C THR A 13 2.78 3.46 -7.66
N THR A 14 2.90 2.34 -8.36
CA THR A 14 1.80 1.39 -8.57
C THR A 14 2.12 0.06 -7.92
N HIS A 15 1.29 -0.36 -6.97
CA HIS A 15 1.32 -1.69 -6.38
C HIS A 15 0.35 -2.60 -7.12
N LEU A 16 0.79 -3.78 -7.56
CA LEU A 16 -0.07 -4.84 -8.09
C LEU A 16 0.12 -6.11 -7.27
N ILE A 17 -0.95 -6.58 -6.64
CA ILE A 17 -0.90 -7.72 -5.73
C ILE A 17 -1.02 -9.03 -6.52
N LEU A 18 -0.05 -9.92 -6.33
CA LEU A 18 0.05 -11.22 -7.00
C LEU A 18 -0.37 -12.38 -6.10
N ARG A 19 -0.18 -12.27 -4.77
CA ARG A 19 -0.58 -13.25 -3.77
C ARG A 19 -0.77 -12.58 -2.42
N GLY A 20 -1.76 -13.03 -1.63
CA GLY A 20 -2.00 -12.52 -0.28
C GLY A 20 -2.73 -11.17 -0.28
N ASP A 21 -2.56 -10.42 0.81
CA ASP A 21 -3.24 -9.14 1.01
C ASP A 21 -2.35 -8.08 1.67
N LEU A 22 -2.70 -6.83 1.40
CA LEU A 22 -2.04 -5.62 1.87
C LEU A 22 -3.09 -4.65 2.40
N THR A 23 -2.91 -4.14 3.61
CA THR A 23 -3.70 -3.02 4.14
C THR A 23 -2.89 -1.74 4.02
N ILE A 24 -3.47 -0.68 3.47
CA ILE A 24 -2.86 0.64 3.33
C ILE A 24 -3.75 1.72 3.95
N THR A 25 -3.13 2.77 4.49
CA THR A 25 -3.80 4.00 4.89
C THR A 25 -2.98 5.23 4.49
N TYR A 26 -3.64 6.37 4.42
CA TYR A 26 -3.04 7.67 4.11
C TYR A 26 -3.19 8.58 5.33
N PRO A 27 -2.22 8.59 6.27
CA PRO A 27 -2.40 9.19 7.59
C PRO A 27 -2.62 10.70 7.58
N ASN A 28 -2.31 11.37 6.48
CA ASN A 28 -2.48 12.82 6.33
C ASN A 28 -3.82 13.22 5.67
N ASP A 29 -4.65 12.26 5.26
CA ASP A 29 -5.98 12.55 4.75
C ASP A 29 -6.87 13.08 5.89
N GLU A 30 -7.88 13.90 5.59
CA GLU A 30 -8.78 14.47 6.61
C GLU A 30 -9.49 13.40 7.45
N ARG A 31 -9.72 12.22 6.85
CA ARG A 31 -10.33 11.04 7.48
C ARG A 31 -9.57 9.80 6.99
N PRO A 32 -8.48 9.42 7.66
CA PRO A 32 -7.67 8.29 7.22
C PRO A 32 -8.44 6.99 7.45
N GLU A 33 -8.60 6.21 6.38
CA GLU A 33 -9.20 4.88 6.43
C GLU A 33 -8.14 3.82 6.12
N LYS A 34 -8.26 2.66 6.75
CA LYS A 34 -7.46 1.47 6.42
C LYS A 34 -8.25 0.66 5.41
N VAL A 35 -7.65 0.43 4.24
CA VAL A 35 -8.26 -0.36 3.16
C VAL A 35 -7.38 -1.56 2.88
N THR A 36 -7.96 -2.75 2.87
CA THR A 36 -7.28 -3.99 2.51
C THR A 36 -7.55 -4.34 1.05
N TYR A 37 -6.48 -4.63 0.33
CA TYR A 37 -6.47 -5.04 -1.07
C TYR A 37 -5.92 -6.46 -1.19
N GLY A 38 -6.44 -7.22 -2.13
CA GLY A 38 -6.09 -8.61 -2.39
C GLY A 38 -5.56 -8.85 -3.81
N VAL A 39 -5.43 -10.13 -4.17
CA VAL A 39 -4.88 -10.57 -5.46
C VAL A 39 -5.61 -9.93 -6.64
N GLY A 40 -4.85 -9.33 -7.56
CA GLY A 40 -5.35 -8.66 -8.75
C GLY A 40 -5.65 -7.17 -8.55
N ASP A 41 -5.71 -6.68 -7.30
CA ASP A 41 -5.92 -5.27 -7.04
C ASP A 41 -4.68 -4.46 -7.45
N ARG A 42 -4.96 -3.30 -8.05
CA ARG A 42 -3.98 -2.26 -8.39
C ARG A 42 -4.19 -1.06 -7.47
N ILE A 43 -3.13 -0.64 -6.80
CA ILE A 43 -3.13 0.54 -5.94
C ILE A 43 -2.11 1.54 -6.48
N ASP A 44 -2.59 2.67 -6.96
CA ASP A 44 -1.76 3.81 -7.33
C ASP A 44 -1.63 4.75 -6.12
N VAL A 45 -0.40 5.09 -5.75
CA VAL A 45 -0.08 6.06 -4.70
C VAL A 45 0.61 7.26 -5.36
N ASP A 46 -0.06 8.41 -5.30
CA ASP A 46 0.41 9.66 -5.90
C ASP A 46 1.78 10.08 -5.36
N ALA A 47 2.55 10.76 -6.22
CA ALA A 47 3.84 11.34 -5.85
C ALA A 47 3.71 12.24 -4.60
N GLY A 48 4.56 12.00 -3.61
CA GLY A 48 4.60 12.74 -2.35
C GLY A 48 3.48 12.38 -1.35
N ARG A 49 2.51 11.54 -1.72
CA ARG A 49 1.46 11.11 -0.78
C ARG A 49 2.05 10.18 0.28
N VAL A 50 1.85 10.53 1.54
CA VAL A 50 2.30 9.71 2.67
C VAL A 50 1.36 8.54 2.83
N HIS A 51 1.91 7.33 2.87
CA HIS A 51 1.16 6.11 3.09
C HIS A 51 1.86 5.20 4.10
N GLU A 52 1.07 4.35 4.74
CA GLU A 52 1.50 3.37 5.74
C GLU A 52 0.85 2.02 5.42
N VAL A 53 1.62 0.94 5.55
CA VAL A 53 1.24 -0.37 4.99
C VAL A 53 1.44 -1.51 5.98
N TRP A 54 0.48 -2.43 6.05
CA TRP A 54 0.57 -3.69 6.78
C TRP A 54 0.36 -4.86 5.83
N ILE A 55 1.16 -5.92 6.00
CA ILE A 55 1.02 -7.15 5.24
C ILE A 55 0.12 -8.13 6.01
N GLY A 56 -0.80 -8.80 5.30
CA GLY A 56 -1.71 -9.80 5.86
C GLY A 56 -1.00 -11.01 6.48
N ASP A 57 -1.75 -11.77 7.27
CA ASP A 57 -1.26 -12.94 8.06
C ASP A 57 -0.65 -14.05 7.21
N GLU A 58 -1.11 -14.22 5.98
CA GLU A 58 -0.58 -15.20 5.03
C GLU A 58 0.58 -14.64 4.18
N GLY A 59 1.03 -13.42 4.46
CA GLY A 59 2.02 -12.69 3.67
C GLY A 59 1.41 -12.01 2.43
N CYS A 60 2.26 -11.31 1.68
CA CYS A 60 1.86 -10.69 0.41
C CYS A 60 3.04 -10.67 -0.57
N THR A 61 2.78 -11.03 -1.82
CA THR A 61 3.71 -10.87 -2.94
C THR A 61 3.07 -9.90 -3.92
N TYR A 62 3.78 -8.81 -4.21
CA TYR A 62 3.31 -7.75 -5.07
C TYR A 62 4.50 -7.16 -5.83
N VAL A 63 4.20 -6.47 -6.94
CA VAL A 63 5.18 -5.67 -7.67
C VAL A 63 4.91 -4.19 -7.41
N ILE A 64 5.98 -3.41 -7.36
CA ILE A 64 5.91 -1.95 -7.32
C ILE A 64 6.52 -1.44 -8.63
N GLY A 65 5.76 -0.66 -9.40
CA GLY A 65 6.30 0.21 -10.44
C GLY A 65 6.55 1.60 -9.86
N GLU A 66 7.68 2.22 -10.19
CA GLU A 66 8.07 3.59 -9.83
C GLU A 66 8.45 4.39 -11.07
#